data_AF-A0A6P6MZG3-F1
#
_entry.id   AF-A0A6P6MZG3-F1
#
_cell.length_a   1.000
_cell.length_b   1.000
_cell.length_c   1.000
_cell.angle_alpha   90.00
_cell.angle_beta   90.00
_cell.angle_gamma   90.00
#
_symmetry.space_group_name_H-M   'P 1'
#
loop_
_entity.id
_entity.type
_entity.pdbx_description
1 polymer ?
#
loop_
_entity_poly.entity_id
_entity_poly.type
_entity_poly.pdbx_seq_one_letter_code
_entity_poly.pdbx_strand_id
1 'polypeptide(L)'
;MPAIREWWCLRLIERFETEGHGKRFTHWTEEARCLTEGTLRPVYRSFPGLTHDLPQHVVARRNRKLSNQALVDFIVARGTDNHIQSIINGQKKSQWLDTFSKCSIKKVPVPLFNEDQEQIDMIYTHLTSILNSTPTHTHSDQIRFIMDVLFPESIICALAVVEHVSILKAEEKFLRGPVIEVSGSTLTAG
;
A
#
# COMPACT_ATOMS: atom_id res chain seq x y z
N MET A 1 13.03 -4.59 -6.39
CA MET A 1 12.76 -4.82 -4.95
C MET A 1 11.95 -6.11 -4.74
N PRO A 2 12.57 -7.31 -4.83
CA PRO A 2 11.87 -8.59 -4.62
C PRO A 2 11.33 -8.77 -3.20
N ALA A 3 12.09 -8.32 -2.19
CA ALA A 3 11.76 -8.51 -0.77
C ALA A 3 10.53 -7.70 -0.32
N ILE A 4 10.29 -6.51 -0.87
CA ILE A 4 9.04 -5.77 -0.65
C ILE A 4 7.87 -6.57 -1.21
N ARG A 5 7.97 -7.06 -2.46
CA ARG A 5 6.90 -7.86 -3.07
C ARG A 5 6.60 -9.14 -2.29
N GLU A 6 7.64 -9.82 -1.84
CA GLU A 6 7.50 -11.01 -0.98
C GLU A 6 6.80 -10.66 0.34
N TRP A 7 7.22 -9.59 1.01
CA TRP A 7 6.58 -9.09 2.22
C TRP A 7 5.10 -8.78 1.98
N TRP A 8 4.78 -8.07 0.90
CA TRP A 8 3.42 -7.75 0.48
C TRP A 8 2.56 -9.00 0.23
N CYS A 9 3.11 -10.00 -0.45
CA CYS A 9 2.43 -11.27 -0.71
C CYS A 9 2.14 -12.03 0.60
N LEU A 10 3.12 -12.15 1.49
CA LEU A 10 2.93 -12.79 2.81
C LEU A 10 1.81 -12.12 3.60
N ARG A 11 1.80 -10.80 3.58
CA ARG A 11 0.85 -9.96 4.31
C ARG A 11 -0.58 -10.05 3.76
N LEU A 12 -0.73 -10.20 2.45
CA LEU A 12 -2.02 -10.48 1.82
C LEU A 12 -2.53 -11.88 2.18
N ILE A 13 -1.64 -12.89 2.16
CA ILE A 13 -1.98 -14.29 2.48
C ILE A 13 -2.43 -14.42 3.95
N GLU A 14 -1.73 -13.79 4.88
CA GLU A 14 -2.08 -13.80 6.32
C GLU A 14 -3.43 -13.15 6.61
N ARG A 15 -3.84 -12.13 5.82
CA ARG A 15 -5.06 -11.37 6.06
C ARG A 15 -6.31 -12.02 5.49
N PHE A 16 -6.21 -12.58 4.29
CA PHE A 16 -7.37 -13.07 3.55
C PHE A 16 -7.65 -14.56 3.78
N GLU A 17 -6.90 -15.22 4.70
CA GLU A 17 -6.97 -16.66 4.93
C GLU A 17 -7.08 -17.41 3.60
N THR A 18 -6.22 -17.06 2.63
CA THR A 18 -6.35 -17.57 1.27
C THR A 18 -5.98 -19.04 1.24
N GLU A 19 -6.91 -19.91 1.64
CA GLU A 19 -6.75 -21.36 1.68
C GLU A 19 -6.40 -21.85 0.27
N GLY A 20 -5.10 -22.07 0.04
CA GLY A 20 -4.56 -22.60 -1.22
C GLY A 20 -4.51 -21.64 -2.42
N HIS A 21 -5.13 -20.46 -2.39
CA HIS A 21 -5.08 -19.53 -3.55
C HIS A 21 -3.72 -18.83 -3.70
N GLY A 22 -2.92 -18.71 -2.63
CA GLY A 22 -1.54 -18.23 -2.71
C GLY A 22 -0.67 -19.06 -3.67
N LYS A 23 -0.94 -20.37 -3.84
CA LYS A 23 -0.20 -21.25 -4.75
C LYS A 23 -0.34 -20.90 -6.24
N ARG A 24 -1.42 -20.18 -6.62
CA ARG A 24 -1.62 -19.68 -7.99
C ARG A 24 -0.80 -18.42 -8.28
N PHE A 25 -0.52 -17.60 -7.26
CA PHE A 25 0.35 -16.42 -7.38
C PHE A 25 1.83 -16.77 -7.35
N THR A 26 2.21 -17.93 -6.80
CA THR A 26 3.61 -18.38 -6.70
C THR A 26 4.12 -19.18 -7.91
N HIS A 27 3.25 -19.54 -8.87
CA HIS A 27 3.69 -20.26 -10.07
C HIS A 27 3.87 -19.29 -11.23
N TRP A 28 5.12 -18.87 -11.44
CA TRP A 28 5.58 -18.43 -12.75
C TRP A 28 5.61 -19.65 -13.66
N THR A 29 4.53 -19.88 -14.40
CA THR A 29 4.45 -21.04 -15.29
C THR A 29 5.21 -20.76 -16.59
N GLU A 30 5.63 -21.82 -17.26
CA GLU A 30 6.31 -21.73 -18.56
C GLU A 30 5.44 -21.01 -19.60
N GLU A 31 4.12 -21.15 -19.51
CA GLU A 31 3.17 -20.40 -20.33
C GLU A 31 3.19 -18.90 -20.02
N ALA A 32 3.30 -18.50 -18.75
CA ALA A 32 3.44 -17.09 -18.36
C ALA A 32 4.77 -16.48 -18.84
N ARG A 33 5.87 -17.27 -18.82
CA ARG A 33 7.16 -16.90 -19.41
C ARG A 33 7.04 -16.71 -20.92
N CYS A 34 6.45 -17.67 -21.62
CA CYS A 34 6.27 -17.62 -23.07
C CYS A 34 5.34 -16.48 -23.51
N LEU A 35 4.34 -16.12 -22.71
CA LEU A 35 3.49 -14.94 -22.95
C LEU A 35 4.27 -13.62 -22.84
N THR A 36 5.16 -13.49 -21.85
CA THR A 36 5.95 -12.27 -21.66
C THR A 36 7.09 -12.12 -22.69
N GLU A 37 7.64 -13.23 -23.17
CA GLU A 37 8.63 -13.28 -24.26
C GLU A 37 8.01 -13.18 -25.66
N GLY A 38 6.66 -13.19 -25.76
CA GLY A 38 5.93 -13.10 -27.02
C GLY A 38 5.88 -14.40 -27.83
N THR A 39 6.43 -15.49 -27.29
CA THR A 39 6.45 -16.83 -27.89
C THR A 39 5.07 -17.49 -27.88
N LEU A 40 4.24 -17.19 -26.87
CA LEU A 40 2.84 -17.61 -26.80
C LEU A 40 1.94 -16.40 -27.12
N ARG A 41 0.93 -16.60 -27.99
CA ARG A 41 -0.08 -15.56 -28.24
C ARG A 41 -1.13 -15.56 -27.13
N PRO A 42 -1.50 -14.39 -26.56
CA PRO A 42 -2.59 -14.34 -25.58
C PRO A 42 -3.90 -14.78 -26.23
N VAL A 43 -4.62 -15.68 -25.57
CA VAL A 43 -5.98 -16.05 -25.96
C VAL A 43 -6.94 -15.09 -25.29
N TYR A 44 -7.41 -14.09 -26.04
CA TYR A 44 -8.47 -13.21 -25.58
C TYR A 44 -9.81 -13.91 -25.79
N ARG A 45 -10.58 -14.11 -24.71
CA ARG A 45 -12.01 -14.44 -24.86
C ARG A 45 -12.72 -13.18 -25.33
N SER A 46 -13.00 -13.09 -26.63
CA SER A 46 -13.85 -12.04 -27.18
C SER A 46 -15.30 -12.31 -26.77
N PHE A 47 -15.83 -11.53 -25.84
CA PHE A 47 -17.26 -11.52 -25.57
C PHE A 47 -17.94 -10.57 -26.57
N PRO A 48 -19.01 -10.99 -27.28
CA PRO A 48 -19.84 -10.07 -28.03
C PRO A 48 -20.43 -9.05 -27.06
N GLY A 49 -20.17 -7.75 -27.28
CA GLY A 49 -20.59 -6.67 -26.37
C GLY A 49 -19.46 -6.02 -25.57
N LEU A 50 -18.19 -6.15 -26.00
CA LEU A 50 -17.08 -5.40 -25.44
C LEU A 50 -17.33 -3.89 -25.60
N THR A 51 -17.81 -3.25 -24.53
CA THR A 51 -17.92 -1.79 -24.48
C THR A 51 -16.50 -1.20 -24.53
N HIS A 52 -16.35 -0.03 -25.15
CA HIS A 52 -15.08 0.71 -25.14
C HIS A 52 -14.69 1.23 -23.74
N ASP A 53 -15.60 1.09 -22.78
CA ASP A 53 -15.42 1.56 -21.41
C ASP A 53 -14.52 0.62 -20.62
N LEU A 54 -13.60 1.21 -19.87
CA LEU A 54 -12.76 0.47 -18.95
C LEU A 54 -13.63 -0.21 -17.88
N PRO A 55 -13.31 -1.46 -17.48
CA PRO A 55 -14.01 -2.10 -16.38
C PRO A 55 -13.98 -1.23 -15.12
N GLN A 56 -15.08 -1.22 -14.35
CA GLN A 56 -15.24 -0.37 -13.16
C GLN A 56 -14.10 -0.52 -12.15
N HIS A 57 -13.56 -1.73 -11.98
CA HIS A 57 -12.42 -1.97 -11.10
C HIS A 57 -11.12 -1.30 -11.59
N VAL A 58 -10.93 -1.18 -12.92
CA VAL A 58 -9.78 -0.47 -13.51
C VAL A 58 -9.92 1.02 -13.30
N VAL A 59 -11.13 1.57 -13.46
CA VAL A 59 -11.43 2.98 -13.19
C VAL A 59 -11.24 3.30 -11.71
N ALA A 60 -11.79 2.49 -10.81
CA ALA A 60 -11.62 2.66 -9.36
C ALA A 60 -10.14 2.63 -8.94
N ARG A 61 -9.34 1.70 -9.50
CA ARG A 61 -7.89 1.65 -9.26
C ARG A 61 -7.19 2.90 -9.77
N ARG A 62 -7.51 3.38 -10.97
CA ARG A 62 -6.95 4.62 -11.54
C ARG A 62 -7.26 5.83 -10.66
N ASN A 63 -8.52 5.97 -10.24
CA ASN A 63 -8.96 7.09 -9.42
C ASN A 63 -8.26 7.10 -8.05
N ARG A 64 -8.07 5.94 -7.42
CA ARG A 64 -7.29 5.81 -6.19
C ARG A 64 -5.83 6.24 -6.38
N LYS A 65 -5.17 5.76 -7.44
CA LYS A 65 -3.78 6.16 -7.76
C LYS A 65 -3.66 7.69 -7.87
N LEU A 66 -4.58 8.32 -8.61
CA LEU A 66 -4.60 9.77 -8.78
C LEU A 66 -4.89 10.51 -7.46
N SER A 67 -5.86 10.02 -6.67
CA SER A 67 -6.22 10.61 -5.37
C SER A 67 -5.06 10.54 -4.37
N ASN A 68 -4.24 9.49 -4.44
CA ASN A 68 -3.10 9.30 -3.55
C ASN A 68 -1.85 10.08 -4.01
N GLN A 69 -1.82 10.57 -5.26
CA GLN A 69 -0.62 11.18 -5.83
C GLN A 69 -0.13 12.38 -5.01
N ALA A 70 -1.03 13.26 -4.58
CA ALA A 70 -0.68 14.42 -3.75
C ALA A 70 0.00 14.03 -2.43
N LEU A 71 -0.39 12.90 -1.84
CA LEU A 71 0.22 12.39 -0.60
C LEU A 71 1.62 11.83 -0.87
N VAL A 72 1.77 11.07 -1.94
CA VAL A 72 3.05 10.50 -2.37
C VAL A 72 4.04 11.63 -2.67
N ASP A 73 3.61 12.63 -3.44
CA ASP A 73 4.42 13.79 -3.78
C ASP A 73 4.85 14.55 -2.53
N PHE A 74 3.94 14.77 -1.58
CA PHE A 74 4.24 15.44 -0.32
C PHE A 74 5.29 14.67 0.52
N ILE A 75 5.16 13.35 0.61
CA ILE A 75 6.11 12.50 1.35
C ILE A 75 7.49 12.56 0.70
N VAL A 76 7.57 12.32 -0.62
CA VAL A 76 8.83 12.30 -1.37
C VAL A 76 9.48 13.69 -1.43
N ALA A 77 8.69 14.76 -1.37
CA ALA A 77 9.16 16.13 -1.21
C ALA A 77 9.63 16.47 0.21
N ARG A 78 9.85 15.45 1.06
CA ARG A 78 10.35 15.56 2.44
C ARG A 78 9.38 16.20 3.43
N GLY A 79 8.10 16.28 3.09
CA GLY A 79 7.07 16.89 3.94
C GLY A 79 6.88 16.18 5.29
N THR A 80 7.27 14.91 5.37
CA THR A 80 7.13 14.08 6.59
C THR A 80 8.44 13.80 7.32
N ASP A 81 9.59 14.23 6.77
CA ASP A 81 10.91 13.79 7.25
C ASP A 81 11.15 14.12 8.71
N ASN A 82 10.83 15.35 9.13
CA ASN A 82 11.00 15.79 10.53
C ASN A 82 10.14 14.94 11.49
N HIS A 83 8.92 14.58 11.08
CA HIS A 83 8.03 13.73 11.88
C HIS A 83 8.60 12.32 12.02
N ILE A 84 9.03 11.73 10.91
CA ILE A 84 9.63 10.39 10.88
C ILE A 84 10.94 10.33 11.69
N GLN A 85 11.83 11.30 11.52
CA GLN A 85 13.07 11.39 12.29
C GLN A 85 12.79 11.55 13.79
N SER A 86 11.79 12.34 14.18
CA SER A 86 11.40 12.48 15.59
C SER A 86 10.93 11.16 16.19
N ILE A 87 10.28 10.29 15.42
CA ILE A 87 9.88 8.94 15.85
C ILE A 87 11.10 8.02 15.97
N ILE A 88 11.97 7.99 14.96
CA ILE A 88 13.19 7.17 14.95
C ILE A 88 14.10 7.52 16.15
N ASN A 89 14.22 8.80 16.48
CA ASN A 89 15.03 9.28 17.60
C ASN A 89 14.33 9.13 18.97
N GLY A 90 13.11 8.56 19.02
CA GLY A 90 12.35 8.38 20.26
C GLY A 90 11.81 9.68 20.87
N GLN A 91 11.85 10.81 20.14
CA GLN A 91 11.37 12.10 20.60
C GLN A 91 9.84 12.21 20.54
N LYS A 92 9.21 11.52 19.59
CA LYS A 92 7.76 11.46 19.43
C LYS A 92 7.25 10.04 19.67
N LYS A 93 6.17 9.93 20.46
CA LYS A 93 5.47 8.65 20.67
C LYS A 93 4.75 8.24 19.39
N SER A 94 4.84 6.96 19.05
CA SER A 94 4.16 6.34 17.93
C SER A 94 3.45 5.07 18.40
N GLN A 95 2.14 5.00 18.19
CA GLN A 95 1.37 3.80 18.52
C GLN A 95 1.72 2.63 17.60
N TRP A 96 2.16 2.93 16.36
CA TRP A 96 2.65 1.94 15.41
C TRP A 96 3.96 1.33 15.89
N LEU A 97 4.88 2.16 16.40
CA LEU A 97 6.13 1.70 17.03
C LEU A 97 5.89 0.90 18.32
N ASP A 98 4.97 1.36 19.17
CA ASP A 98 4.58 0.66 20.40
C ASP A 98 3.98 -0.72 20.07
N THR A 99 3.14 -0.80 19.04
CA THR A 99 2.51 -2.05 18.60
C THR A 99 3.54 -2.99 17.98
N PHE A 100 4.44 -2.46 17.13
CA PHE A 100 5.55 -3.21 16.54
C PHE A 100 6.45 -3.85 17.60
N SER A 101 6.68 -3.14 18.72
CA SER A 101 7.52 -3.61 19.83
C SER A 101 6.81 -4.65 20.71
N LYS A 102 5.48 -4.58 20.82
CA LYS A 102 4.67 -5.46 21.69
C LYS A 102 4.17 -6.74 21.01
N CYS A 103 4.03 -6.75 19.68
CA CYS A 103 3.43 -7.87 18.95
C CYS A 103 4.45 -8.76 18.23
N SER A 104 4.40 -10.07 18.53
CA SER A 104 4.79 -11.11 17.55
C SER A 104 3.73 -11.19 16.45
N ILE A 105 3.91 -10.37 15.41
CA ILE A 105 3.53 -10.59 13.99
C ILE A 105 2.02 -10.58 13.64
N LYS A 106 1.08 -10.94 14.49
CA LYS A 106 -0.28 -11.32 14.01
C LYS A 106 -1.35 -10.22 13.86
N LYS A 107 -1.10 -8.96 14.21
CA LYS A 107 -2.22 -8.02 14.46
C LYS A 107 -2.10 -6.58 13.97
N VAL A 108 -1.07 -6.17 13.23
CA VAL A 108 -1.11 -4.81 12.66
C VAL A 108 -2.02 -4.87 11.44
N PRO A 109 -3.20 -4.21 11.42
CA PRO A 109 -3.89 -3.97 10.17
C PRO A 109 -2.99 -3.00 9.40
N VAL A 110 -2.57 -3.32 8.17
CA VAL A 110 -2.25 -2.25 7.21
C VAL A 110 -3.57 -2.06 6.52
N PRO A 111 -4.24 -0.97 6.79
CA PRO A 111 -5.19 -0.44 5.86
C PRO A 111 -4.42 -0.24 4.56
N LEU A 112 -4.85 -0.92 3.50
CA LEU A 112 -4.28 -0.75 2.17
C LEU A 112 -4.80 0.58 1.62
N PHE A 113 -4.28 1.67 2.17
CA PHE A 113 -4.60 3.02 1.72
C PHE A 113 -4.04 3.26 0.31
N ASN A 114 -2.92 2.61 -0.03
CA ASN A 114 -2.33 2.64 -1.36
C ASN A 114 -2.08 1.23 -1.93
N GLU A 115 -2.54 0.98 -3.16
CA GLU A 115 -2.46 -0.32 -3.87
C GLU A 115 -1.54 -0.26 -5.11
N ASP A 116 -1.00 0.92 -5.43
CA ASP A 116 -0.12 1.13 -6.58
C ASP A 116 1.34 0.86 -6.23
N GLN A 117 1.94 -0.15 -6.86
CA GLN A 117 3.29 -0.62 -6.54
C GLN A 117 4.35 0.46 -6.74
N GLU A 118 4.24 1.29 -7.78
CA GLU A 118 5.22 2.35 -8.04
C GLU A 118 5.18 3.40 -6.93
N GLN A 119 3.98 3.81 -6.51
CA GLN A 119 3.82 4.74 -5.40
C GLN A 119 4.35 4.17 -4.07
N ILE A 120 4.10 2.89 -3.81
CA ILE A 120 4.65 2.18 -2.64
C ILE A 120 6.18 2.16 -2.71
N ASP A 121 6.76 1.82 -3.86
CA ASP A 121 8.21 1.73 -4.06
C ASP A 121 8.88 3.10 -3.88
N MET A 122 8.25 4.19 -4.34
CA MET A 122 8.74 5.56 -4.14
C MET A 122 8.79 5.94 -2.66
N ILE A 123 7.69 5.73 -1.92
CA ILE A 123 7.63 6.01 -0.48
C ILE A 123 8.64 5.15 0.27
N TYR A 124 8.69 3.84 -0.01
CA TYR A 124 9.63 2.93 0.63
C TYR A 124 11.07 3.37 0.42
N THR A 125 11.45 3.71 -0.81
CA THR A 125 12.81 4.16 -1.14
C THR A 125 13.15 5.44 -0.39
N HIS A 126 12.21 6.39 -0.33
CA HIS A 126 12.37 7.62 0.44
C HIS A 126 12.58 7.34 1.94
N LEU A 127 11.71 6.56 2.56
CA LEU A 127 11.80 6.19 3.99
C LEU A 127 13.09 5.41 4.30
N THR A 128 13.51 4.53 3.40
CA THR A 128 14.80 3.82 3.49
C THR A 128 15.97 4.81 3.52
N SER A 129 15.91 5.87 2.71
CA SER A 129 16.96 6.89 2.69
C SER A 129 17.05 7.67 4.02
N ILE A 130 15.92 7.98 4.64
CA ILE A 130 15.86 8.61 5.96
C ILE A 130 16.50 7.68 6.99
N LEU A 131 16.11 6.41 6.97
CA LEU A 131 16.56 5.40 7.92
C LEU A 131 18.08 5.16 7.84
N ASN A 132 18.61 5.04 6.62
CA ASN A 132 20.05 4.86 6.40
C ASN A 132 20.87 6.09 6.80
N SER A 133 20.24 7.27 6.86
CA SER A 133 20.87 8.52 7.29
C SER A 133 20.87 8.68 8.81
N THR A 134 20.16 7.82 9.56
CA THR A 134 20.12 7.86 11.03
C THR A 134 21.10 6.86 11.65
N PRO A 135 22.05 7.31 12.50
CA PRO A 135 23.13 6.46 13.03
C PRO A 135 22.67 5.44 14.09
N THR A 136 21.44 5.55 14.57
CA THR A 136 20.90 4.80 15.72
C THR A 136 20.13 3.53 15.37
N HIS A 137 19.99 3.18 14.09
CA HIS A 137 19.03 2.16 13.70
C HIS A 137 19.58 0.71 13.80
N THR A 138 19.18 0.00 14.85
CA THR A 138 19.37 -1.45 15.01
C THR A 138 18.02 -2.16 15.09
N HIS A 139 17.26 -2.22 14.00
CA HIS A 139 16.18 -3.21 13.88
C HIS A 139 16.62 -4.35 12.95
N SER A 140 16.43 -5.58 13.43
CA SER A 140 16.85 -6.81 12.73
C SER A 140 16.09 -7.03 11.41
N ASP A 141 14.95 -6.36 11.22
CA ASP A 141 14.14 -6.42 10.01
C ASP A 141 13.73 -5.01 9.57
N GLN A 142 14.55 -4.42 8.69
CA GLN A 142 14.37 -3.09 8.14
C GLN A 142 13.07 -2.96 7.33
N ILE A 143 12.72 -3.99 6.55
CA ILE A 143 11.54 -3.97 5.69
C ILE A 143 10.29 -3.90 6.58
N ARG A 144 10.21 -4.78 7.59
CA ARG A 144 9.09 -4.79 8.53
C ARG A 144 8.98 -3.48 9.29
N PHE A 145 10.10 -2.92 9.74
CA PHE A 145 10.09 -1.63 10.43
C PHE A 145 9.57 -0.49 9.54
N ILE A 146 10.04 -0.39 8.30
CA ILE A 146 9.58 0.62 7.35
C ILE A 146 8.08 0.43 7.09
N MET A 147 7.63 -0.79 6.79
CA MET A 147 6.26 -1.03 6.35
C MET A 147 5.23 -1.00 7.49
N ASP A 148 5.57 -1.47 8.69
CA ASP A 148 4.64 -1.54 9.81
C ASP A 148 4.65 -0.26 10.69
N VAL A 149 5.70 0.56 10.60
CA VAL A 149 5.84 1.77 11.43
C VAL A 149 5.97 3.03 10.58
N LEU A 150 7.03 3.15 9.80
CA LEU A 150 7.33 4.43 9.12
C LEU A 150 6.33 4.75 8.01
N PHE A 151 5.89 3.73 7.29
CA PHE A 151 4.92 3.86 6.20
C PHE A 151 3.57 4.39 6.70
N PRO A 152 2.87 3.75 7.67
CA PRO A 152 1.61 4.30 8.19
C PRO A 152 1.80 5.70 8.80
N GLU A 153 2.89 5.94 9.54
CA GLU A 153 3.20 7.26 10.11
C GLU A 153 3.36 8.34 9.03
N SER A 154 4.05 8.02 7.94
CA SER A 154 4.24 8.96 6.82
C SER A 154 2.93 9.28 6.12
N ILE A 155 2.09 8.28 5.85
CA ILE A 155 0.79 8.47 5.20
C ILE A 155 -0.13 9.30 6.09
N ILE A 156 -0.23 8.98 7.38
CA ILE A 156 -1.10 9.72 8.32
C ILE A 156 -0.64 11.17 8.46
N CYS A 157 0.66 11.40 8.59
CA CYS A 157 1.21 12.74 8.66
C CYS A 157 0.95 13.54 7.38
N ALA A 158 1.18 12.93 6.21
CA ALA A 158 0.89 13.56 4.93
C ALA A 158 -0.59 13.85 4.75
N LEU A 159 -1.47 12.92 5.12
CA LEU A 159 -2.91 13.05 5.00
C LEU A 159 -3.45 14.18 5.87
N ALA A 160 -2.95 14.30 7.11
CA ALA A 160 -3.31 15.41 7.99
C ALA A 160 -2.97 16.78 7.38
N VAL A 161 -1.82 16.89 6.70
CA VAL A 161 -1.37 18.13 6.07
C VAL A 161 -2.15 18.40 4.77
N VAL A 162 -2.19 17.44 3.86
CA VAL A 162 -2.77 17.59 2.51
C VAL A 162 -4.29 17.81 2.58
N GLU A 163 -5.00 17.16 3.50
CA GLU A 163 -6.44 17.34 3.64
C GLU A 163 -6.84 18.36 4.71
N HIS A 164 -5.87 19.01 5.36
CA HIS A 164 -6.10 19.96 6.45
C HIS A 164 -6.98 19.39 7.59
N VAL A 165 -6.70 18.16 8.00
CA VAL A 165 -7.41 17.46 9.08
C VAL A 165 -6.49 17.21 10.28
N SER A 166 -7.08 16.94 11.44
CA SER A 166 -6.29 16.54 12.61
C SER A 166 -5.62 15.18 12.37
N ILE A 167 -4.49 14.92 13.05
CA ILE A 167 -3.77 13.63 12.99
C ILE A 167 -4.70 12.46 13.35
N LEU A 168 -5.58 12.63 14.34
CA LEU A 168 -6.55 11.60 14.72
C LEU A 168 -7.54 11.29 13.59
N LYS A 169 -8.03 12.32 12.89
CA LYS A 169 -8.94 12.14 11.76
C LYS A 169 -8.24 11.56 10.53
N ALA A 170 -6.98 11.93 10.31
CA ALA A 170 -6.14 11.31 9.27
C ALA A 170 -5.90 9.83 9.57
N GLU A 171 -5.66 9.47 10.83
CA GLU A 171 -5.50 8.08 11.24
C GLU A 171 -6.79 7.28 11.08
N GLU A 172 -7.94 7.82 11.48
CA GLU A 172 -9.23 7.18 11.25
C GLU A 172 -9.47 6.93 9.74
N LYS A 173 -9.17 7.91 8.90
CA LYS A 173 -9.25 7.77 7.43
C LYS A 173 -8.29 6.72 6.90
N PHE A 174 -7.06 6.71 7.41
CA PHE A 174 -6.06 5.69 7.07
C PHE A 174 -6.63 4.31 7.40
N LEU A 175 -7.09 4.10 8.65
CA LEU A 175 -7.68 2.84 9.13
C LEU A 175 -8.91 2.39 8.36
N ARG A 176 -9.80 3.33 8.02
CA ARG A 176 -11.01 3.07 7.23
C ARG A 176 -10.68 2.65 5.78
N GLY A 177 -9.58 3.15 5.23
CA GLY A 177 -9.19 2.94 3.84
C GLY A 177 -10.07 3.70 2.84
N PRO A 178 -9.79 3.56 1.53
CA PRO A 178 -10.52 4.27 0.48
C PRO A 178 -11.98 3.82 0.41
N VAL A 179 -12.91 4.79 0.35
CA VAL A 179 -14.35 4.51 0.16
C VAL A 179 -14.59 4.03 -1.26
N ILE A 180 -15.21 2.85 -1.41
CA ILE A 180 -15.65 2.34 -2.71
C ILE A 180 -17.03 2.96 -2.98
N GLU A 181 -17.08 4.06 -3.73
CA GLU A 181 -18.37 4.54 -4.25
C GLU A 181 -18.86 3.59 -5.33
N VAL A 182 -19.90 2.80 -5.01
CA VAL A 182 -20.64 2.02 -5.99
C VAL A 182 -21.58 2.99 -6.71
N SER A 183 -21.07 3.64 -7.74
CA SER A 183 -21.91 4.40 -8.66
C SER A 183 -22.81 3.45 -9.45
N GLY A 184 -24.09 3.35 -9.07
CA GLY A 184 -25.15 2.83 -9.93
C GLY A 184 -25.99 1.68 -9.38
N SER A 185 -26.89 1.96 -8.43
CA SER A 185 -28.15 1.22 -8.30
C SER A 185 -29.22 2.10 -7.64
N THR A 186 -29.64 3.15 -8.35
CA THR A 186 -30.97 3.73 -8.14
C THR A 186 -31.98 2.77 -8.75
N LEU A 187 -32.33 1.71 -8.01
CA LEU A 187 -33.57 0.96 -8.29
C LEU A 187 -34.71 1.80 -7.73
N THR A 188 -35.31 2.61 -8.61
CA THR A 188 -36.64 3.16 -8.38
C THR A 188 -37.61 1.99 -8.26
N ALA A 189 -38.14 1.76 -7.06
CA ALA A 189 -39.31 0.92 -6.87
C ALA A 189 -40.52 1.67 -7.44
N GLY A 190 -41.10 1.13 -8.51
CA GLY A 190 -42.44 1.44 -8.99
C GLY A 190 -43.39 0.32 -8.60
#